data_AF-A0A7S2RS59-F1
#
_entry.id   AF-A0A7S2RS59-F1
#
_cell.length_a   1.000
_cell.length_b   1.000
_cell.length_c   1.000
_cell.angle_alpha   90.00
_cell.angle_beta   90.00
_cell.angle_gamma   90.00
#
_symmetry.space_group_name_H-M   'P 1'
#
loop_
_entity.id
_entity.type
_entity.pdbx_description
1 polymer ?
#
loop_
_entity_poly.entity_id
_entity_poly.type
_entity_poly.pdbx_seq_one_letter_code
_entity_poly.pdbx_strand_id
1 'polypeptide(L)'
;RAFIKEQVRYERGMVAHALASGMRVLVKEYLVLLAQLEHQHRLEQLSLQKLWFYIQPAMQTMLLLQDIARRVKGAAGGELLNRLQGAAELGGDEKSAEVTHFLLTRASAPYLDMLRQ
;
A
#
# COMPACT_ATOMS: atom_id res chain seq x y z
N ARG A 1 0.72 -2.11 -9.27
CA ARG A 1 -0.02 -3.33 -9.65
C ARG A 1 0.88 -4.53 -9.99
N ALA A 2 1.95 -4.37 -10.79
CA ALA A 2 2.87 -5.47 -11.14
C ALA A 2 3.49 -6.14 -9.90
N PHE A 3 4.01 -5.34 -8.96
CA PHE A 3 4.54 -5.82 -7.68
C PHE A 3 3.55 -6.72 -6.92
N ILE A 4 2.30 -6.28 -6.75
CA ILE A 4 1.26 -7.08 -6.07
C ILE A 4 1.02 -8.44 -6.75
N LYS A 5 1.04 -8.49 -8.09
CA LYS A 5 0.87 -9.76 -8.82
C LYS A 5 2.06 -10.69 -8.60
N GLU A 6 3.27 -10.13 -8.58
CA GLU A 6 4.51 -10.87 -8.36
C GLU A 6 4.61 -11.42 -6.93
N GLN A 7 4.24 -10.62 -5.93
CA GLN A 7 4.32 -11.01 -4.51
C GLN A 7 3.33 -12.09 -4.10
N VAL A 8 2.32 -12.41 -4.91
CA VAL A 8 1.34 -13.47 -4.61
C VAL A 8 1.74 -14.82 -5.17
N ARG A 9 2.89 -14.90 -5.87
CA ARG A 9 3.48 -16.18 -6.26
C ARG A 9 3.85 -16.97 -5.02
N TYR A 10 3.62 -18.29 -5.06
CA TYR A 10 3.84 -19.20 -3.94
C TYR A 10 5.27 -19.07 -3.36
N GLU A 11 6.26 -18.84 -4.22
CA GLU A 11 7.68 -18.70 -3.90
C GLU A 11 8.04 -17.51 -2.98
N ARG A 12 7.14 -16.53 -2.81
CA ARG A 12 7.43 -15.28 -2.07
C ARG A 12 7.17 -15.38 -0.56
N GLY A 13 6.53 -16.45 -0.11
CA GLY A 13 6.24 -16.70 1.31
C GLY A 13 5.08 -15.88 1.90
N MET A 14 4.63 -16.28 3.09
CA MET A 14 3.40 -15.76 3.71
C MET A 14 3.44 -14.27 4.06
N VAL A 15 4.59 -13.76 4.52
CA VAL A 15 4.79 -12.33 4.83
C VAL A 15 4.58 -11.46 3.58
N ALA A 16 5.15 -11.88 2.44
CA ALA A 16 5.00 -11.16 1.18
C ALA A 16 3.55 -11.20 0.67
N HIS A 17 2.85 -12.32 0.85
CA HIS A 17 1.43 -12.45 0.51
C HIS A 17 0.56 -11.52 1.37
N ALA A 18 0.83 -11.47 2.66
CA ALA A 18 0.12 -10.60 3.61
C ALA A 18 0.35 -9.11 3.27
N LEU A 19 1.58 -8.72 2.96
CA LEU A 19 1.89 -7.37 2.47
C LEU A 19 1.14 -7.06 1.16
N ALA A 20 1.19 -7.96 0.19
CA ALA A 20 0.50 -7.79 -1.09
C ALA A 20 -1.01 -7.66 -0.91
N SER A 21 -1.59 -8.41 0.04
CA SER A 21 -2.99 -8.29 0.44
C SER A 21 -3.30 -6.91 1.03
N GLY A 22 -2.46 -6.39 1.92
CA GLY A 22 -2.59 -5.03 2.45
C GLY A 22 -2.52 -3.95 1.36
N MET A 23 -1.53 -4.03 0.47
CA MET A 23 -1.40 -3.10 -0.65
C MET A 23 -2.59 -3.14 -1.61
N ARG A 24 -3.24 -4.30 -1.78
CA ARG A 24 -4.46 -4.42 -2.60
C ARG A 24 -5.62 -3.62 -2.03
N VAL A 25 -5.77 -3.55 -0.71
CA VAL A 25 -6.84 -2.78 -0.06
C VAL A 25 -6.70 -1.30 -0.42
N LEU A 26 -5.50 -0.74 -0.24
CA LEU A 26 -5.22 0.66 -0.54
C LEU A 26 -5.36 0.99 -2.03
N VAL A 27 -4.92 0.08 -2.92
CA VAL A 27 -5.13 0.24 -4.37
C VAL A 27 -6.62 0.18 -4.72
N LYS A 28 -7.43 -0.62 -4.01
CA LYS A 28 -8.87 -0.69 -4.23
C LYS A 28 -9.55 0.63 -3.84
N GLU A 29 -9.17 1.24 -2.71
CA GLU A 29 -9.67 2.55 -2.30
C GLU A 29 -9.37 3.63 -3.33
N TYR A 30 -8.17 3.63 -3.91
CA TYR A 30 -7.84 4.53 -5.02
C TYR A 30 -8.76 4.35 -6.24
N LEU A 31 -9.14 3.11 -6.57
CA LEU A 31 -10.06 2.86 -7.68
C LEU A 31 -11.49 3.31 -7.38
N VAL A 32 -11.92 3.19 -6.12
CA VAL A 32 -13.21 3.73 -5.69
C VAL A 32 -13.23 5.25 -5.85
N LEU A 33 -12.15 5.95 -5.46
CA LEU A 33 -12.02 7.39 -5.71
C LEU A 33 -12.13 7.72 -7.20
N LEU A 34 -11.43 6.98 -8.06
CA LEU A 34 -11.52 7.20 -9.51
C LEU A 34 -12.95 7.00 -10.04
N ALA A 35 -13.65 5.97 -9.59
CA ALA A 35 -15.04 5.72 -9.98
C ALA A 35 -15.99 6.85 -9.51
N GLN A 36 -15.76 7.40 -8.31
CA GLN A 36 -16.50 8.55 -7.79
C GLN A 36 -16.24 9.82 -8.62
N LEU A 37 -14.98 10.08 -8.97
CA LEU A 37 -14.61 11.21 -9.84
C LEU A 37 -15.25 11.07 -11.23
N GLU A 38 -15.20 9.89 -11.81
CA GLU A 38 -15.83 9.60 -13.10
C GLU A 38 -17.34 9.83 -13.05
N HIS A 39 -18.00 9.42 -11.96
CA HIS A 39 -19.42 9.69 -11.76
C HIS A 39 -19.71 11.20 -11.69
N GLN A 40 -18.93 11.97 -10.93
CA GLN A 40 -19.09 13.44 -10.87
C GLN A 40 -18.83 14.10 -12.24
N HIS A 41 -17.87 13.57 -13.01
CA HIS A 41 -17.62 14.05 -14.36
C HIS A 41 -18.82 13.82 -15.29
N ARG A 42 -19.44 12.63 -15.23
CA ARG A 42 -20.67 12.34 -16.01
C ARG A 42 -21.86 13.22 -15.63
N LEU A 43 -21.89 13.73 -14.40
CA LEU A 43 -22.89 14.69 -13.94
C LEU A 43 -22.51 16.15 -14.24
N GLU A 44 -21.38 16.39 -14.92
CA GLU A 44 -20.82 17.73 -15.21
C GLU A 44 -20.49 18.55 -13.94
N GLN A 45 -20.29 17.86 -12.81
CA GLN A 45 -20.02 18.48 -11.50
C GLN A 45 -18.53 18.57 -11.15
N LEU A 46 -17.66 18.00 -11.99
CA LEU A 46 -16.22 17.91 -11.78
C LEU A 46 -15.47 18.95 -12.62
N SER A 47 -14.95 20.00 -11.97
CA SER A 47 -13.99 20.93 -12.58
C SER A 47 -12.56 20.41 -12.42
N LEU A 48 -11.62 20.92 -13.23
CA LEU A 48 -10.20 20.58 -13.14
C LEU A 48 -9.60 20.93 -11.77
N GLN A 49 -10.02 22.04 -11.17
CA GLN A 49 -9.58 22.44 -9.83
C GLN A 49 -10.05 21.45 -8.76
N LYS A 50 -11.31 21.00 -8.83
CA LYS A 50 -11.84 19.97 -7.92
C LYS A 50 -11.11 18.64 -8.11
N LEU A 51 -10.87 18.24 -9.36
CA LEU A 51 -10.09 17.03 -9.66
C LEU A 51 -8.71 17.10 -9.01
N TRP A 52 -7.96 18.18 -9.23
CA TRP A 52 -6.64 18.37 -8.64
C TRP A 52 -6.68 18.30 -7.11
N PHE A 53 -7.64 18.97 -6.47
CA PHE A 53 -7.81 18.92 -5.02
C PHE A 53 -8.12 17.51 -4.50
N TYR A 54 -9.04 16.78 -5.13
CA TYR A 54 -9.45 15.44 -4.68
C TYR A 54 -8.37 14.37 -4.85
N ILE A 55 -7.49 14.48 -5.85
CA ILE A 55 -6.44 13.48 -6.08
C ILE A 55 -5.24 13.63 -5.12
N GLN A 56 -5.01 14.83 -4.57
CA GLN A 56 -3.82 15.11 -3.74
C GLN A 56 -3.59 14.09 -2.61
N PRO A 57 -4.58 13.74 -1.77
CA PRO A 57 -4.37 12.81 -0.66
C PRO A 57 -4.09 11.38 -1.13
N ALA A 58 -4.62 11.00 -2.30
CA ALA A 58 -4.45 9.66 -2.86
C ALA A 58 -3.10 9.53 -3.59
N MET A 59 -2.60 10.61 -4.20
CA MET A 59 -1.27 10.65 -4.82
C MET A 59 -0.17 10.35 -3.80
N GLN A 60 -0.23 10.95 -2.61
CA GLN A 60 0.73 10.71 -1.53
C GLN A 60 0.78 9.23 -1.14
N THR A 61 -0.39 8.62 -0.87
CA THR A 61 -0.48 7.19 -0.55
C THR A 61 0.07 6.32 -1.69
N MET A 62 -0.23 6.63 -2.95
CA MET A 62 0.27 5.87 -4.10
C MET A 62 1.78 5.99 -4.30
N LEU A 63 2.37 7.16 -4.02
CA LEU A 63 3.82 7.37 -4.04
C LEU A 63 4.51 6.57 -2.93
N LEU A 64 3.96 6.59 -1.72
CA LEU A 64 4.45 5.78 -0.60
C LEU A 64 4.41 4.27 -0.93
N LEU A 65 3.30 3.79 -1.48
CA LEU A 65 3.19 2.39 -1.92
C LEU A 65 4.24 2.02 -2.98
N GLN A 66 4.58 2.95 -3.88
CA GLN A 66 5.63 2.75 -4.85
C GLN A 66 7.01 2.66 -4.18
N ASP A 67 7.30 3.53 -3.23
CA ASP A 67 8.56 3.51 -2.49
C ASP A 67 8.74 2.22 -1.68
N ILE A 68 7.71 1.83 -0.92
CA ILE A 68 7.68 0.56 -0.18
C ILE A 68 7.92 -0.60 -1.14
N ALA A 69 7.20 -0.68 -2.26
CA ALA A 69 7.35 -1.75 -3.25
C ALA A 69 8.77 -1.85 -3.82
N ARG A 70 9.48 -0.72 -3.97
CA ARG A 70 10.87 -0.71 -4.41
C ARG A 70 11.80 -1.23 -3.31
N ARG A 71 11.64 -0.77 -2.06
CA ARG A 71 12.48 -1.15 -0.93
C ARG A 71 12.39 -2.63 -0.62
N VAL A 72 11.18 -3.18 -0.57
CA VAL A 72 10.96 -4.60 -0.23
C VAL A 72 11.15 -5.55 -1.42
N LYS A 73 11.45 -5.03 -2.61
CA LYS A 73 11.67 -5.86 -3.80
C LYS A 73 12.82 -6.84 -3.55
N GLY A 74 12.54 -8.13 -3.76
CA GLY A 74 13.53 -9.19 -3.57
C GLY A 74 13.68 -9.68 -2.14
N ALA A 75 13.18 -8.95 -1.14
CA ALA A 75 13.21 -9.38 0.25
C ALA A 75 12.08 -10.38 0.56
N ALA A 76 12.30 -11.24 1.56
CA ALA A 76 11.33 -12.22 2.04
C ALA A 76 11.42 -12.38 3.57
N GLY A 77 10.36 -12.93 4.19
CA GLY A 77 10.34 -13.23 5.62
C GLY A 77 10.68 -12.03 6.51
N GLY A 78 11.58 -12.21 7.47
CA GLY A 78 12.02 -11.15 8.40
C GLY A 78 12.74 -10.00 7.72
N GLU A 79 13.50 -10.24 6.63
CA GLU A 79 14.17 -9.17 5.89
C GLU A 79 13.14 -8.19 5.30
N LEU A 80 12.02 -8.70 4.79
CA LEU A 80 10.93 -7.89 4.27
C LEU A 80 10.33 -7.00 5.38
N LEU A 81 10.11 -7.57 6.57
CA LEU A 81 9.61 -6.82 7.73
C LEU A 81 10.57 -5.70 8.15
N ASN A 82 11.88 -5.99 8.21
CA ASN A 82 12.89 -5.00 8.57
C ASN A 82 12.94 -3.86 7.56
N ARG A 83 12.88 -4.16 6.25
CA ARG A 83 12.84 -3.13 5.20
C ARG A 83 11.56 -2.29 5.23
N LEU A 84 10.43 -2.91 5.58
CA LEU A 84 9.16 -2.22 5.75
C LEU A 84 9.17 -1.30 6.99
N GLN A 85 9.74 -1.76 8.11
CA GLN A 85 9.96 -0.97 9.31
C GLN A 85 10.87 0.24 9.04
N GLY A 86 11.98 0.04 8.33
CA GLY A 86 12.86 1.14 7.93
C GLY A 86 12.18 2.14 6.98
N ALA A 87 11.17 1.71 6.21
CA ALA A 87 10.33 2.64 5.44
C ALA A 87 9.39 3.46 6.32
N ALA A 88 8.92 2.91 7.44
CA ALA A 88 8.09 3.61 8.41
C ALA A 88 8.87 4.71 9.13
N GLU A 89 10.11 4.41 9.53
CA GLU A 89 10.99 5.33 10.27
C GLU A 89 11.44 6.54 9.43
N LEU A 90 11.47 6.39 8.11
CA LEU A 90 11.80 7.47 7.17
C LEU A 90 10.56 8.26 6.71
N GLY A 91 9.35 7.80 7.04
CA GLY A 91 8.10 8.49 6.75
C GLY A 91 7.91 9.64 7.75
N GLY A 92 8.21 10.87 7.33
CA GLY A 92 8.15 12.05 8.20
C GLY A 92 6.75 12.64 8.43
N ASP A 93 5.72 12.12 7.76
CA ASP A 93 4.34 12.60 7.87
C ASP A 93 3.40 11.55 8.47
N GLU A 94 2.40 12.02 9.22
CA GLU A 94 1.43 11.19 9.97
C GLU A 94 0.71 10.19 9.07
N LYS A 95 0.33 10.61 7.86
CA LYS A 95 -0.40 9.75 6.93
C LYS A 95 0.48 8.62 6.38
N SER A 96 1.75 8.90 6.10
CA SER A 96 2.69 7.85 5.72
C SER A 96 2.97 6.88 6.87
N ALA A 97 3.02 7.38 8.11
CA ALA A 97 3.16 6.54 9.29
C ALA A 97 1.94 5.59 9.45
N GLU A 98 0.71 6.11 9.28
CA GLU A 98 -0.52 5.31 9.35
C GLU A 98 -0.53 4.20 8.30
N VAL A 99 -0.26 4.54 7.03
CA VAL A 99 -0.23 3.55 5.93
C VAL A 99 0.85 2.49 6.16
N THR A 100 2.03 2.90 6.61
CA THR A 100 3.12 1.95 6.83
C THR A 100 2.85 1.07 8.04
N HIS A 101 2.29 1.62 9.12
CA HIS A 101 1.87 0.86 10.28
C HIS A 101 0.78 -0.16 9.93
N PHE A 102 -0.23 0.24 9.14
CA PHE A 102 -1.26 -0.67 8.63
C PHE A 102 -0.66 -1.85 7.84
N LEU A 103 0.29 -1.57 6.94
CA LEU A 103 0.95 -2.60 6.15
C LEU A 103 1.84 -3.50 7.00
N LEU A 104 2.59 -2.93 7.95
CA LEU A 104 3.49 -3.67 8.83
C LEU A 104 2.73 -4.62 9.75
N THR A 105 1.67 -4.14 10.40
CA THR A 105 0.83 -4.96 11.28
C THR A 105 0.22 -6.14 10.54
N ARG A 106 -0.22 -5.94 9.28
CA ARG A 106 -0.74 -7.05 8.46
C ARG A 106 0.37 -8.00 8.01
N ALA A 107 1.53 -7.48 7.60
CA ALA A 107 2.63 -8.30 7.09
C ALA A 107 3.30 -9.13 8.20
N SER A 108 3.36 -8.63 9.43
CA SER A 108 3.96 -9.32 10.57
C SER A 108 3.07 -10.42 11.16
N ALA A 109 1.74 -10.33 10.98
CA ALA A 109 0.79 -11.32 11.49
C ALA A 109 1.19 -12.79 11.20
N PRO A 110 1.43 -13.23 9.95
CA PRO A 110 1.84 -14.61 9.69
C PRO A 110 3.17 -14.99 10.32
N TYR A 111 4.11 -14.04 10.48
CA TYR A 111 5.40 -14.30 11.12
C TYR A 111 5.24 -14.50 12.63
N LEU A 112 4.42 -13.65 13.28
CA LEU A 112 4.13 -13.75 14.70
C LEU A 112 3.34 -15.02 15.04
N ASP A 113 2.43 -15.43 14.17
CA ASP A 113 1.67 -16.67 14.35
C ASP A 113 2.58 -17.91 14.28
N MET A 114 3.61 -17.91 13.44
CA MET A 114 4.62 -18.98 13.41
C MET A 114 5.49 -19.02 14.67
N LEU A 115 5.75 -17.88 15.33
CA LEU A 115 6.53 -17.83 16.58
C LEU A 115 5.74 -18.32 17.80
N ARG A 116 4.41 -18.38 17.69
CA ARG A 116 3.52 -18.83 18.78
C ARG A 116 3.33 -20.35 18.81
N GLN A 117 3.78 -21.05 17.76
CA GLN A 117 3.75 -22.50 17.62
C GLN A 117 5.07 -23.11 18.09
#